data_AF-A0A398B293-F1
#
_entry.id   AF-A0A398B293-F1
#
_cell.length_a   1.000
_cell.length_b   1.000
_cell.length_c   1.000
_cell.angle_alpha   90.00
_cell.angle_beta   90.00
_cell.angle_gamma   90.00
#
_symmetry.space_group_name_H-M   'P 1'
#
loop_
_entity.id
_entity.type
_entity.pdbx_description
1 polymer ?
#
loop_
_entity_poly.entity_id
_entity_poly.type
_entity_poly.pdbx_seq_one_letter_code
_entity_poly.pdbx_strand_id
1 'polypeptide(L)'
;MIRDRGRIKWVSMMLPEHVKLLREYNESLDKVEKPVLDEQKYEEFNEVICRAMEENITLQFTYYQKGEMKKLVGNIHYIDQLKRELRIVDYLTKKHVLKLGDIIEIEQY
;
A
#
# COMPACT_ATOMS: atom_id res chain seq x y z
N MET A 1 -26.00 0.75 18.26
CA MET A 1 -24.86 -0.19 18.28
C MET A 1 -23.77 0.39 17.40
N ILE A 2 -22.72 0.90 18.02
CA ILE A 2 -21.63 1.63 17.37
C ILE A 2 -20.87 0.64 16.48
N ARG A 3 -20.82 0.93 15.17
CA ARG A 3 -19.96 0.26 14.21
C ARG A 3 -18.54 0.70 14.50
N ASP A 4 -17.94 0.13 15.54
CA ASP A 4 -16.51 0.22 15.80
C ASP A 4 -15.80 -0.63 14.74
N ARG A 5 -15.72 -0.10 13.52
CA ARG A 5 -14.64 -0.49 12.63
C ARG A 5 -13.54 0.52 12.90
N GLY A 6 -12.83 0.29 14.01
CA GLY A 6 -11.62 1.02 14.36
C GLY A 6 -10.82 1.29 13.11
N ARG A 7 -10.70 2.58 12.78
CA ARG A 7 -9.96 3.10 11.62
C ARG A 7 -8.64 2.33 11.57
N ILE A 8 -8.43 1.47 10.57
CA ILE A 8 -7.24 0.63 10.50
C ILE A 8 -6.06 1.56 10.24
N LYS A 9 -5.38 1.99 11.30
CA LYS A 9 -4.20 2.87 11.23
C LYS A 9 -2.95 2.03 11.01
N TRP A 10 -2.83 1.42 9.84
CA TRP A 10 -1.64 0.64 9.48
C TRP A 10 -0.42 1.56 9.27
N VAL A 11 -0.61 2.86 8.99
CA VAL A 11 0.48 3.85 8.98
C VAL A 11 1.24 3.94 10.30
N SER A 12 0.54 3.86 11.43
CA SER A 12 1.18 3.93 12.76
C SER A 12 2.10 2.72 13.02
N MET A 13 1.94 1.63 12.28
CA MET A 13 2.82 0.45 12.31
C MET A 13 3.95 0.52 11.27
N MET A 14 3.96 1.56 10.42
CA MET A 14 4.88 1.75 9.28
C MET A 14 5.84 2.94 9.48
N LEU A 15 5.81 3.60 10.65
CA LEU A 15 6.71 4.71 11.00
C LEU A 15 8.19 4.34 10.80
N PRO A 16 9.05 5.29 10.36
CA PRO A 16 10.41 5.03 9.90
C PRO A 16 11.33 4.36 10.95
N GLU A 17 11.03 4.51 12.25
CA GLU A 17 11.74 3.79 13.32
C GLU A 17 11.64 2.25 13.17
N HIS A 18 10.50 1.73 12.70
CA HIS A 18 10.31 0.29 12.42
C HIS A 18 10.77 -0.14 11.02
N VAL A 19 11.04 0.80 10.11
CA VAL A 19 11.49 0.55 8.73
C VAL A 19 13.01 0.37 8.65
N LYS A 20 13.77 0.93 9.59
CA LYS A 20 15.23 0.70 9.71
C LYS A 20 15.59 -0.79 9.89
N LEU A 21 14.70 -1.60 10.46
CA LEU A 21 14.91 -3.04 10.70
C LEU A 21 14.74 -3.94 9.44
N LEU A 22 14.41 -3.38 8.27
CA LEU A 22 14.25 -4.12 7.01
C LEU A 22 15.26 -3.70 5.93
N ARG A 23 16.39 -3.08 6.34
CA ARG A 23 17.49 -2.65 5.45
C ARG A 23 18.69 -3.60 5.48
N GLU A 24 18.45 -4.90 5.57
CA GLU A 24 19.47 -5.88 5.20
C GLU A 24 18.91 -6.78 4.11
N TYR A 25 19.68 -6.94 3.04
CA TYR A 25 19.42 -7.81 1.87
C TYR A 25 18.57 -7.29 0.70
N ASN A 26 18.99 -6.19 0.06
CA ASN A 26 18.78 -6.10 -1.40
C ASN A 26 19.87 -5.27 -2.11
N GLU A 27 21.13 -5.62 -1.87
CA GLU A 27 22.26 -5.11 -2.64
C GLU A 27 22.43 -5.97 -3.90
N SER A 28 21.68 -5.66 -4.95
CA SER A 28 22.06 -6.04 -6.31
C SER A 28 21.07 -5.45 -7.32
N LEU A 29 21.63 -4.69 -8.27
CA LEU A 29 21.10 -4.34 -9.58
C LEU A 29 20.21 -3.09 -9.64
N ASP A 30 20.88 -1.96 -9.90
CA ASP A 30 20.56 -1.03 -10.98
C ASP A 30 19.08 -1.04 -11.44
N LYS A 31 18.30 -0.14 -10.85
CA LYS A 31 17.19 0.61 -11.48
C LYS A 31 16.39 1.30 -10.39
N VAL A 32 16.31 2.63 -10.54
CA VAL A 32 15.41 3.59 -9.89
C VAL A 32 15.42 3.54 -8.36
N GLU A 33 16.05 4.54 -7.75
CA GLU A 33 15.93 4.81 -6.31
C GLU A 33 14.45 4.82 -5.94
N LYS A 34 14.03 3.79 -5.21
CA LYS A 34 12.68 3.69 -4.68
C LYS A 34 12.40 4.98 -3.91
N PRO A 35 11.33 5.74 -4.27
CA PRO A 35 11.05 6.99 -3.59
C PRO A 35 10.88 6.69 -2.10
N VAL A 36 11.69 7.36 -1.29
CA VAL A 36 11.53 7.31 0.16
C VAL A 36 10.25 8.07 0.44
N LEU A 37 9.16 7.33 0.66
CA LEU A 37 7.91 7.91 1.13
C LEU A 37 8.15 8.44 2.54
N ASP A 38 7.90 9.73 2.71
CA ASP A 38 7.98 10.39 4.01
C ASP A 38 6.73 10.07 4.85
N GLU A 39 6.77 10.38 6.14
CA GLU A 39 5.68 10.02 7.08
C GLU A 39 4.32 10.57 6.63
N GLN A 40 4.32 11.81 6.13
CA GLN A 40 3.14 12.49 5.61
C GLN A 40 2.50 11.70 4.44
N LYS A 41 3.30 11.11 3.56
CA LYS A 41 2.79 10.35 2.40
C LYS A 41 2.12 9.05 2.84
N TYR A 42 2.68 8.36 3.83
CA TYR A 42 2.04 7.17 4.37
C TYR A 42 0.73 7.49 5.10
N GLU A 43 0.64 8.65 5.75
CA GLU A 43 -0.61 9.09 6.37
C GLU A 43 -1.69 9.36 5.33
N GLU A 44 -1.35 10.06 4.23
CA GLU A 44 -2.23 10.24 3.08
C GLU A 44 -2.74 8.89 2.53
N PHE A 45 -1.84 7.93 2.31
CA PHE A 45 -2.21 6.60 1.83
C PHE A 45 -3.16 5.90 2.80
N ASN A 46 -2.91 6.01 4.10
CA ASN A 46 -3.76 5.41 5.11
C ASN A 46 -5.18 6.01 5.09
N GLU A 47 -5.32 7.32 4.94
CA GLU A 47 -6.62 7.97 4.83
C GLU A 47 -7.36 7.55 3.55
N VAL A 48 -6.68 7.56 2.41
CA VAL A 48 -7.25 7.13 1.11
C VAL A 48 -7.69 5.67 1.17
N ILE A 49 -6.84 4.79 1.71
CA ILE A 49 -7.14 3.35 1.85
C ILE A 49 -8.31 3.11 2.79
N CYS A 50 -8.34 3.76 3.96
CA CYS A 50 -9.44 3.63 4.91
C CYS A 50 -10.76 4.05 4.28
N ARG A 51 -10.76 5.21 3.59
CA ARG A 51 -11.93 5.73 2.91
C ARG A 51 -12.40 4.78 1.81
N ALA A 52 -11.47 4.27 0.99
CA ALA A 52 -11.80 3.37 -0.09
C ALA A 52 -12.35 2.02 0.39
N MET A 53 -11.86 1.51 1.52
CA MET A 53 -12.43 0.30 2.13
C MET A 53 -13.82 0.54 2.71
N GLU A 54 -14.07 1.70 3.30
CA GLU A 54 -15.36 2.06 3.91
C GLU A 54 -16.45 2.26 2.85
N GLU A 55 -16.11 3.02 1.81
CA GLU A 55 -17.02 3.45 0.74
C GLU A 55 -16.98 2.50 -0.48
N ASN A 56 -16.16 1.44 -0.42
CA ASN A 56 -15.89 0.52 -1.53
C ASN A 56 -15.44 1.23 -2.83
N ILE A 57 -14.59 2.25 -2.69
CA ILE A 57 -14.08 3.05 -3.81
C ILE A 57 -12.96 2.29 -4.52
N THR A 58 -12.92 2.42 -5.85
CA THR A 58 -11.85 1.89 -6.70
C THR A 58 -10.65 2.82 -6.64
N LEU A 59 -9.48 2.26 -6.39
CA LEU A 59 -8.22 3.01 -6.32
C LEU A 59 -7.28 2.57 -7.44
N GLN A 60 -6.45 3.51 -7.88
CA GLN A 60 -5.29 3.26 -8.74
C GLN A 60 -4.04 3.20 -7.85
N PHE A 61 -3.33 2.08 -7.90
CA PHE A 61 -2.07 1.85 -7.22
C PHE A 61 -0.93 1.88 -8.23
N THR A 62 0.01 2.79 -8.07
CA THR A 62 1.29 2.77 -8.78
C THR A 62 2.30 2.06 -7.90
N TYR A 63 2.90 0.98 -8.38
CA TYR A 63 3.87 0.18 -7.64
C TYR A 63 5.11 -0.14 -8.48
N TYR A 64 6.24 -0.29 -7.80
CA TYR A 64 7.49 -0.68 -8.39
C TYR A 64 7.61 -2.21 -8.41
N GLN A 65 7.93 -2.79 -9.57
CA GLN A 65 8.19 -4.22 -9.66
C GLN A 65 9.22 -4.50 -10.74
N LYS A 66 10.33 -5.14 -10.36
CA LYS A 66 11.37 -5.66 -11.27
C LYS A 66 11.96 -4.60 -12.24
N GLY A 67 12.19 -3.37 -11.78
CA GLY A 67 12.77 -2.34 -12.65
C GLY A 67 11.76 -1.41 -13.32
N GLU A 68 10.46 -1.68 -13.15
CA GLU A 68 9.40 -0.98 -13.88
C GLU A 68 8.31 -0.49 -12.92
N MET A 69 7.76 0.69 -13.21
CA MET A 69 6.56 1.20 -12.57
C MET A 69 5.33 0.60 -13.24
N LYS A 70 4.48 -0.05 -12.45
CA LYS A 70 3.23 -0.65 -12.91
C LYS A 70 2.06 0.02 -12.22
N LYS A 71 0.93 0.05 -12.91
CA LYS A 71 -0.34 0.53 -12.37
C LYS A 71 -1.29 -0.64 -12.21
N LEU A 72 -2.02 -0.67 -11.10
CA LEU A 72 -3.09 -1.60 -10.82
C LEU A 72 -4.31 -0.80 -10.40
N VAL A 73 -5.46 -1.06 -11.01
CA VAL A 73 -6.72 -0.42 -10.62
C VAL A 73 -7.59 -1.47 -9.95
N GLY A 74 -8.17 -1.16 -8.81
CA GLY A 74 -9.04 -2.10 -8.13
C GLY A 74 -9.47 -1.67 -6.74
N ASN A 75 -10.28 -2.50 -6.10
CA ASN A 75 -10.78 -2.27 -4.76
C ASN A 75 -9.94 -3.05 -3.75
N ILE A 76 -9.69 -2.45 -2.59
CA ILE A 76 -8.98 -3.12 -1.50
C ILE A 76 -9.95 -4.06 -0.81
N HIS A 77 -9.66 -5.35 -0.94
CA HIS A 77 -10.47 -6.40 -0.34
C HIS A 77 -9.98 -6.76 1.06
N TYR A 78 -8.66 -6.70 1.29
CA TYR A 78 -8.06 -7.06 2.58
C TYR A 78 -6.67 -6.46 2.74
N ILE A 79 -6.30 -6.16 3.98
CA ILE A 79 -4.96 -5.68 4.36
C ILE A 79 -4.34 -6.68 5.34
N ASP A 80 -3.22 -7.27 4.95
CA ASP A 80 -2.42 -8.13 5.81
C ASP A 80 -1.36 -7.28 6.52
N GLN A 81 -1.64 -6.88 7.77
CA GLN A 81 -0.78 -6.00 8.55
C GLN A 81 0.54 -6.68 8.95
N LEU A 82 0.50 -8.00 9.18
CA LEU A 82 1.66 -8.79 9.59
C LEU A 82 2.65 -8.92 8.42
N LYS A 83 2.15 -9.21 7.23
CA LYS A 83 2.97 -9.34 6.02
C LYS A 83 3.19 -8.03 5.27
N ARG A 84 2.47 -6.97 5.64
CA ARG A 84 2.46 -5.66 4.99
C ARG A 84 2.05 -5.75 3.51
N GLU A 85 0.96 -6.48 3.25
CA GLU A 85 0.44 -6.76 1.91
C GLU A 85 -1.02 -6.29 1.76
N LEU A 86 -1.32 -5.63 0.65
CA LEU A 86 -2.68 -5.32 0.21
C LEU A 86 -3.17 -6.39 -0.74
N ARG A 87 -4.37 -6.91 -0.49
CA ARG A 87 -5.10 -7.75 -1.43
C ARG A 87 -6.12 -6.88 -2.16
N ILE A 88 -5.89 -6.72 -3.45
CA ILE A 88 -6.67 -5.87 -4.34
C ILE A 88 -7.43 -6.76 -5.30
N VAL A 89 -8.67 -6.40 -5.59
CA VAL A 89 -9.52 -7.07 -6.56
C VAL A 89 -9.76 -6.11 -7.72
N ASP A 90 -9.33 -6.51 -8.91
CA ASP A 90 -9.51 -5.77 -10.14
C ASP A 90 -10.95 -5.93 -10.69
N TYR A 91 -11.35 -5.11 -11.67
CA TYR A 91 -12.65 -5.18 -12.33
C TYR A 91 -12.93 -6.55 -12.97
N LEU A 92 -11.89 -7.31 -13.35
CA LEU A 92 -12.00 -8.69 -13.82
C LEU A 92 -12.20 -9.71 -12.70
N THR A 93 -12.43 -9.28 -11.45
CA THR A 93 -12.50 -10.11 -10.23
C THR A 93 -11.20 -10.87 -9.93
N LYS A 94 -10.10 -10.48 -10.57
CA LYS A 94 -8.78 -11.07 -10.36
C LYS A 94 -8.18 -10.51 -9.07
N LYS A 95 -7.65 -11.41 -8.24
CA LYS A 95 -7.00 -11.06 -6.98
C LYS A 95 -5.52 -10.76 -7.22
N HIS A 96 -5.08 -9.62 -6.75
CA HIS A 96 -3.71 -9.14 -6.80
C HIS A 96 -3.21 -8.92 -5.38
N VAL A 97 -1.94 -9.25 -5.15
CA VAL A 97 -1.27 -8.99 -3.88
C VAL A 97 -0.16 -7.99 -4.16
N LEU A 98 -0.22 -6.84 -3.50
CA LEU A 98 0.80 -5.80 -3.56
C LEU A 98 1.41 -5.60 -2.18
N LYS A 99 2.73 -5.62 -2.09
CA LYS A 99 3.41 -5.23 -0.85
C LYS A 99 3.31 -3.71 -0.70
N LEU A 100 2.93 -3.24 0.48
CA LEU A 100 2.86 -1.82 0.79
C LEU A 100 4.20 -1.12 0.54
N GLY A 101 5.30 -1.82 0.81
CA GLY A 101 6.63 -1.31 0.53
C GLY A 101 6.82 -0.99 -0.95
N ASP A 102 6.25 -1.74 -1.88
CA ASP A 102 6.47 -1.53 -3.31
C ASP A 102 5.56 -0.46 -3.92
N ILE A 103 4.58 0.04 -3.16
CA ILE A 103 3.64 1.07 -3.62
C ILE A 103 4.32 2.43 -3.58
N ILE A 104 4.23 3.15 -4.69
CA ILE A 104 4.76 4.50 -4.87
C ILE A 104 3.66 5.54 -4.69
N GLU A 105 2.46 5.24 -5.18
CA GLU A 105 1.36 6.20 -5.25
C GLU A 105 0.00 5.49 -5.18
N ILE A 106 -0.96 6.14 -4.53
CA ILE A 106 -2.35 5.68 -4.44
C ILE A 106 -3.25 6.87 -4.77
N GLU A 107 -4.07 6.71 -5.80
CA GLU A 107 -5.00 7.73 -6.25
C GLU A 107 -6.41 7.15 -6.34
N GLN A 108 -7.41 8.02 -6.19
CA GLN A 108 -8.80 7.64 -6.49
C GLN A 108 -8.99 7.56 -8.01
N TYR A 109 -9.54 6.45 -8.51
CA TYR A 109 -9.87 6.26 -9.92
C TYR A 109 -11.17 6.96 -10.30
#